data_AF-A0A7C2SEP4-F1
#
_entry.id   AF-A0A7C2SEP4-F1
#
_cell.length_a   1.000
_cell.length_b   1.000
_cell.length_c   1.000
_cell.angle_alpha   90.00
_cell.angle_beta   90.00
_cell.angle_gamma   90.00
#
_symmetry.space_group_name_H-M   'P 1'
#
loop_
_entity.id
_entity.type
_entity.pdbx_description
1 polymer ?
#
loop_
_entity_poly.entity_id
_entity_poly.type
_entity_poly.pdbx_seq_one_letter_code
_entity_poly.pdbx_strand_id
1 'polypeptide(L)'
;MGWQRLLVALAAPYVAWLVLAYEYHFLDGVNLAFHEAGHLVFGFGGQTLHMLGGTLGQLFFPAACAVHFLRRDQPFEAALVGVWGAESLMNVARYLGDARERALPLVGGHLHDWNWLLSRAGVLGACEELAFALHAAASVGAIAALTAAARIAFAAPAGPPARGAGEGTLGAWTREPGDAG
;
A
#
# COMPACT_ATOMS: atom_id res chain seq x y z
N MET A 1 18.43 -7.95 4.50
CA MET A 1 17.78 -9.25 4.77
C MET A 1 17.02 -9.28 6.10
N GLY A 2 17.63 -8.97 7.25
CA GLY A 2 16.90 -8.98 8.55
C GLY A 2 15.68 -8.04 8.58
N TRP A 3 15.81 -6.84 8.04
CA TRP A 3 14.72 -5.86 8.01
C TRP A 3 13.54 -6.27 7.12
N GLN A 4 13.77 -6.98 6.01
CA GLN A 4 12.68 -7.45 5.12
C GLN A 4 11.80 -8.48 5.83
N ARG A 5 12.43 -9.42 6.56
CA ARG A 5 11.71 -10.41 7.37
C ARG A 5 10.93 -9.75 8.50
N LEU A 6 11.50 -8.73 9.14
CA LEU A 6 10.81 -7.91 10.13
C LEU A 6 9.59 -7.22 9.52
N LEU A 7 9.72 -6.58 8.35
CA LEU A 7 8.59 -5.94 7.68
C LEU A 7 7.49 -6.94 7.30
N VAL A 8 7.84 -8.13 6.82
CA VAL A 8 6.85 -9.18 6.55
C VAL A 8 6.14 -9.62 7.84
N ALA A 9 6.89 -9.79 8.93
CA ALA A 9 6.32 -10.17 10.22
C ALA A 9 5.36 -9.10 10.78
N LEU A 10 5.63 -7.82 10.52
CA LEU A 10 4.75 -6.71 10.88
C LEU A 10 3.55 -6.57 9.93
N ALA A 11 3.76 -6.80 8.63
CA ALA A 11 2.72 -6.72 7.62
C ALA A 11 1.72 -7.88 7.71
N ALA A 12 2.13 -9.05 8.18
CA ALA A 12 1.25 -10.22 8.29
C ALA A 12 0.01 -10.00 9.19
N PRO A 13 0.13 -9.55 10.46
CA PRO A 13 -1.05 -9.26 11.28
C PRO A 13 -1.87 -8.11 10.72
N TYR A 14 -1.24 -7.13 10.08
CA TYR A 14 -1.95 -6.04 9.41
C TYR A 14 -2.81 -6.55 8.24
N VAL A 15 -2.25 -7.38 7.35
CA VAL A 15 -3.00 -8.02 6.25
C VAL A 15 -4.10 -8.93 6.79
N ALA A 16 -3.84 -9.69 7.86
CA ALA A 16 -4.88 -10.50 8.48
C ALA A 16 -6.05 -9.64 9.00
N TRP A 17 -5.75 -8.50 9.64
CA TRP A 17 -6.76 -7.55 10.09
C TRP A 17 -7.52 -6.92 8.92
N LEU A 18 -6.83 -6.51 7.85
CA LEU A 18 -7.45 -5.99 6.63
C LEU A 18 -8.41 -6.99 5.98
N VAL A 19 -8.13 -8.29 6.02
CA VAL A 19 -8.98 -9.32 5.39
C VAL A 19 -10.17 -9.69 6.26
N LEU A 20 -10.00 -9.70 7.59
CA LEU A 20 -10.98 -10.28 8.51
C LEU A 20 -11.83 -9.25 9.25
N ALA A 21 -11.34 -8.03 9.40
CA ALA A 21 -11.92 -7.02 10.28
C ALA A 21 -11.64 -5.60 9.78
N TYR A 22 -11.64 -5.41 8.45
CA TYR A 22 -11.38 -4.12 7.83
C TYR A 22 -12.28 -3.04 8.38
N GLU A 23 -11.66 -1.99 8.92
CA GLU A 23 -12.32 -0.77 9.34
C GLU A 23 -11.49 0.43 8.88
N TYR A 24 -12.14 1.59 8.78
CA TYR A 24 -11.46 2.81 8.38
C TYR A 24 -10.32 3.14 9.35
N HIS A 25 -9.13 3.43 8.81
CA HIS A 25 -7.92 3.71 9.59
C HIS A 25 -7.03 4.75 8.90
N PHE A 26 -5.83 4.99 9.44
CA PHE A 26 -4.99 6.11 9.02
C PHE A 26 -4.65 6.12 7.52
N LEU A 27 -4.46 4.94 6.90
CA LEU A 27 -4.08 4.83 5.51
C LEU A 27 -5.23 5.23 4.58
N ASP A 28 -6.46 4.99 5.02
CA ASP A 28 -7.66 5.45 4.33
C ASP A 28 -7.75 6.98 4.25
N GLY A 29 -7.20 7.69 5.22
CA GLY A 29 -7.08 9.15 5.13
C GLY A 29 -6.15 9.61 4.02
N VAL A 30 -5.09 8.85 3.75
CA VAL A 30 -4.18 9.09 2.62
C VAL A 30 -4.87 8.75 1.30
N ASN A 31 -5.56 7.60 1.24
CA ASN A 31 -6.34 7.18 0.09
C ASN A 31 -7.41 8.23 -0.26
N LEU A 32 -8.13 8.74 0.75
CA LEU A 32 -9.14 9.78 0.60
C LEU A 32 -8.56 11.10 0.07
N ALA A 33 -7.39 11.52 0.54
CA ALA A 33 -6.72 12.70 -0.01
C ALA A 33 -6.42 12.55 -1.51
N PHE A 34 -5.98 11.35 -1.94
CA PHE A 34 -5.76 11.06 -3.36
C PHE A 34 -7.06 10.89 -4.14
N HIS A 35 -8.14 10.43 -3.49
CA HIS A 35 -9.48 10.39 -4.06
C HIS A 35 -9.98 11.80 -4.40
N GLU A 36 -9.92 12.73 -3.46
CA GLU A 36 -10.32 14.12 -3.72
C GLU A 36 -9.44 14.79 -4.79
N ALA A 37 -8.13 14.52 -4.77
CA ALA A 37 -7.24 15.00 -5.83
C ALA A 37 -7.61 14.42 -7.21
N GLY A 38 -8.07 13.16 -7.24
CA GLY A 38 -8.56 12.50 -8.45
C GLY A 38 -9.75 13.23 -9.08
N HIS A 39 -10.73 13.67 -8.28
CA HIS A 39 -11.86 14.47 -8.76
C HIS A 39 -11.43 15.76 -9.46
N LEU A 40 -10.40 16.45 -8.92
CA LEU A 40 -9.84 17.66 -9.51
C LEU A 40 -9.12 17.37 -10.83
N VAL A 41 -8.26 16.34 -10.84
CA VAL A 41 -7.49 15.95 -12.03
C VAL A 41 -8.42 15.52 -13.15
N PHE A 42 -9.46 14.75 -12.85
CA PHE A 42 -10.36 14.16 -13.85
C PHE A 42 -11.63 14.98 -14.11
N GLY A 43 -11.77 16.16 -13.47
CA GLY A 43 -12.93 17.04 -13.63
C GLY A 43 -13.16 17.55 -15.06
N PHE A 44 -12.12 17.56 -15.90
CA PHE A 44 -12.22 18.02 -17.29
C PHE A 44 -13.01 17.07 -18.20
N GLY A 45 -13.17 15.79 -17.83
CA GLY A 45 -13.79 14.77 -18.70
C GLY A 45 -15.30 14.61 -18.55
N GLY A 46 -15.97 15.57 -17.93
CA GLY A 46 -17.41 15.52 -17.64
C GLY A 46 -17.75 14.62 -16.44
N GLN A 47 -19.05 14.55 -16.11
CA GLN A 47 -19.51 14.00 -14.83
C GLN A 47 -19.09 12.55 -14.59
N THR A 48 -19.18 11.66 -15.60
CA THR A 48 -18.81 10.26 -15.41
C THR A 48 -17.33 10.10 -15.09
N LEU A 49 -16.46 10.81 -15.81
CA LEU A 49 -15.01 10.74 -15.55
C LEU A 49 -14.66 11.41 -14.23
N HIS A 50 -15.32 12.52 -13.88
CA HIS A 50 -15.17 13.16 -12.59
C HIS A 50 -15.51 12.20 -11.43
N MET A 51 -16.65 11.50 -11.49
CA MET A 51 -17.06 10.54 -10.45
C MET A 51 -16.13 9.32 -10.36
N LEU A 52 -15.66 8.79 -11.50
CA LEU A 52 -14.63 7.75 -11.51
C LEU A 52 -13.27 8.28 -11.02
N GLY A 53 -13.04 9.58 -11.20
CA GLY A 53 -11.80 10.28 -10.93
C GLY A 53 -11.29 10.06 -9.52
N GLY A 54 -12.18 10.04 -8.53
CA GLY A 54 -11.79 9.77 -7.16
C GLY A 54 -11.16 8.40 -6.97
N THR A 55 -11.87 7.35 -7.41
CA THR A 55 -11.35 5.98 -7.35
C THR A 55 -10.08 5.81 -8.19
N LEU A 56 -10.01 6.44 -9.37
CA LEU A 56 -8.81 6.42 -10.22
C LEU A 56 -7.62 7.10 -9.54
N GLY A 57 -7.84 8.24 -8.88
CA GLY A 57 -6.82 9.00 -8.18
C GLY A 57 -6.19 8.21 -7.04
N GLN A 58 -7.01 7.61 -6.17
CA GLN A 58 -6.48 6.82 -5.05
C GLN A 58 -5.74 5.56 -5.50
N LEU A 59 -6.19 4.88 -6.56
CA LEU A 59 -5.53 3.66 -7.07
C LEU A 59 -4.27 3.96 -7.88
N PHE A 60 -4.17 5.15 -8.47
CA PHE A 60 -3.02 5.55 -9.28
C PHE A 60 -1.72 5.54 -8.49
N PHE A 61 -1.72 6.06 -7.26
CA PHE A 61 -0.49 6.19 -6.45
C PHE A 61 0.16 4.86 -6.07
N PRO A 62 -0.54 3.89 -5.44
CA PRO A 62 0.06 2.59 -5.16
C PRO A 62 0.50 1.88 -6.44
N ALA A 63 -0.26 2.00 -7.54
CA ALA A 63 0.13 1.43 -8.83
C ALA A 63 1.42 2.07 -9.39
N ALA A 64 1.53 3.40 -9.34
CA ALA A 64 2.71 4.13 -9.79
C ALA A 64 3.96 3.78 -8.96
N CYS A 65 3.81 3.68 -7.63
CA CYS A 65 4.86 3.23 -6.73
C CYS A 65 5.30 1.79 -7.03
N ALA A 66 4.35 0.86 -7.22
CA ALA A 66 4.67 -0.52 -7.58
C ALA A 66 5.45 -0.60 -8.91
N VAL A 67 4.99 0.11 -9.94
CA VAL A 67 5.70 0.20 -11.24
C VAL A 67 7.10 0.81 -11.07
N HIS A 68 7.24 1.85 -10.25
CA HIS A 68 8.54 2.46 -9.97
C HIS A 68 9.52 1.45 -9.36
N PHE A 69 9.10 0.72 -8.33
CA PHE A 69 9.94 -0.29 -7.68
C PHE A 69 10.29 -1.45 -8.61
N LEU A 70 9.34 -1.93 -9.41
CA LEU A 70 9.60 -2.98 -10.41
C LEU A 70 10.62 -2.54 -11.45
N ARG A 71 10.57 -1.28 -11.92
CA ARG A 71 11.56 -0.72 -12.86
C ARG A 71 12.96 -0.55 -12.28
N ARG A 72 13.11 -0.65 -10.96
CA ARG A 72 14.39 -0.53 -10.25
C ARG A 72 14.90 -1.86 -9.71
N ASP A 73 14.32 -2.98 -10.15
CA ASP A 73 14.62 -4.32 -9.64
C ASP A 73 14.44 -4.43 -8.12
N GLN A 74 13.40 -3.78 -7.59
CA GLN A 74 13.01 -3.77 -6.17
C GLN A 74 11.68 -4.53 -5.96
N PRO A 75 11.64 -5.85 -6.20
CA PRO A 75 10.39 -6.62 -6.18
C PRO A 75 9.80 -6.78 -4.77
N PHE A 76 10.61 -6.68 -3.72
CA PHE A 76 10.14 -6.75 -2.34
C PHE A 76 9.31 -5.52 -1.98
N GLU A 77 9.83 -4.34 -2.30
CA GLU A 77 9.18 -3.05 -2.11
C GLU A 77 7.91 -2.95 -2.94
N ALA A 78 7.96 -3.41 -4.19
CA ALA A 78 6.77 -3.51 -5.05
C ALA A 78 5.68 -4.39 -4.42
N ALA A 79 6.05 -5.53 -3.82
CA ALA A 79 5.10 -6.41 -3.15
C ALA A 79 4.49 -5.77 -1.89
N LEU A 80 5.28 -5.04 -1.08
CA LEU A 80 4.72 -4.30 0.06
C LEU A 80 3.77 -3.18 -0.37
N VAL A 81 4.09 -2.45 -1.43
CA VAL A 81 3.16 -1.47 -2.02
C VAL A 81 1.94 -2.15 -2.62
N GLY A 82 2.05 -3.38 -3.11
CA GLY A 82 0.91 -4.19 -3.52
C GLY A 82 -0.11 -4.42 -2.39
N VAL A 83 0.34 -4.51 -1.13
CA VAL A 83 -0.56 -4.54 0.03
C VAL A 83 -1.32 -3.23 0.18
N TRP A 84 -0.66 -2.08 0.00
CA TRP A 84 -1.34 -0.77 -0.01
C TRP A 84 -2.36 -0.67 -1.15
N GLY A 85 -2.03 -1.13 -2.36
CA GLY A 85 -2.99 -1.17 -3.47
C GLY A 85 -4.23 -2.03 -3.16
N ALA A 86 -4.04 -3.18 -2.52
CA ALA A 86 -5.14 -4.04 -2.10
C ALA A 86 -5.98 -3.39 -0.98
N GLU A 87 -5.33 -2.74 -0.01
CA GLU A 87 -6.01 -1.99 1.05
C GLU A 87 -6.85 -0.82 0.48
N SER A 88 -6.33 -0.08 -0.50
CA SER A 88 -7.09 0.97 -1.18
C SER A 88 -8.31 0.41 -1.92
N LEU A 89 -8.23 -0.80 -2.50
CA LEU A 89 -9.40 -1.48 -3.07
C LEU A 89 -10.42 -1.91 -1.99
N MET A 90 -9.98 -2.28 -0.79
CA MET A 90 -10.89 -2.54 0.34
C MET A 90 -11.58 -1.25 0.81
N ASN A 91 -10.88 -0.12 0.77
CA ASN A 91 -11.47 1.20 1.02
C ASN A 91 -12.54 1.53 -0.02
N VAL A 92 -12.23 1.34 -1.31
CA VAL A 92 -13.22 1.46 -2.41
C VAL A 92 -14.41 0.53 -2.16
N ALA A 93 -14.18 -0.71 -1.74
CA ALA A 93 -15.27 -1.66 -1.48
C ALA A 93 -16.21 -1.17 -0.36
N ARG A 94 -15.67 -0.65 0.74
CA ARG A 94 -16.49 -0.06 1.81
C ARG A 94 -17.31 1.13 1.31
N TYR A 95 -16.70 2.03 0.55
CA TYR A 95 -17.36 3.20 -0.03
C TYR A 95 -18.42 2.80 -1.09
N LEU A 96 -18.13 1.79 -1.90
CA LEU A 96 -19.06 1.21 -2.87
C LEU A 96 -20.26 0.57 -2.17
N GLY A 97 -20.06 -0.14 -1.07
CA GLY A 97 -21.14 -0.77 -0.29
C GLY A 97 -22.10 0.26 0.31
N ASP A 98 -21.58 1.42 0.71
CA ASP A 98 -22.36 2.55 1.23
C ASP A 98 -23.16 3.30 0.14
N ALA A 99 -23.00 2.95 -1.14
CA ALA A 99 -23.60 3.72 -2.24
C ALA A 99 -25.12 3.93 -2.11
N ARG A 100 -25.87 3.01 -1.49
CA ARG A 100 -27.31 3.17 -1.27
C ARG A 100 -27.63 4.06 -0.07
N GLU A 101 -27.05 3.72 1.08
CA GLU A 101 -27.34 4.37 2.37
C GLU A 101 -26.71 5.77 2.45
N ARG A 102 -25.53 5.95 1.84
CA ARG A 102 -24.75 7.20 1.85
C ARG A 102 -24.53 7.70 3.29
N ALA A 103 -24.25 6.76 4.20
CA ALA A 103 -24.07 7.03 5.62
C ALA A 103 -22.64 7.49 5.93
N LEU A 104 -21.67 7.19 5.05
CA LEU A 104 -20.30 7.65 5.23
C LEU A 104 -20.21 9.17 5.04
N PRO A 105 -19.46 9.88 5.89
CA PRO A 105 -19.28 11.31 5.76
C PRO A 105 -18.50 11.63 4.48
N LEU A 106 -19.06 12.49 3.64
CA LEU A 106 -18.40 12.95 2.42
C LEU A 106 -17.43 14.09 2.74
N VAL A 107 -16.25 14.04 2.12
CA VAL A 107 -15.32 15.17 2.11
C VAL A 107 -15.65 16.05 0.90
N GLY A 108 -15.63 17.37 1.06
CA GLY A 108 -15.96 18.32 -0.02
C GLY A 108 -17.45 18.54 -0.29
N GLY A 109 -18.37 17.80 0.35
CA GLY A 109 -19.82 18.00 0.24
C GLY A 109 -20.40 17.68 -1.15
N HIS A 110 -19.71 16.84 -1.92
CA HIS A 110 -20.09 16.43 -3.26
C HIS A 110 -21.18 15.34 -3.26
N LEU A 111 -21.60 14.93 -4.46
CA LEU A 111 -22.41 13.73 -4.66
C LEU A 111 -21.59 12.48 -4.31
N HIS A 112 -22.24 11.45 -3.75
CA HIS A 112 -21.59 10.16 -3.53
C HIS A 112 -21.33 9.46 -4.88
N ASP A 113 -20.07 9.19 -5.19
CA ASP A 113 -19.64 8.76 -6.55
C ASP A 113 -20.30 7.47 -6.99
N TRP A 114 -20.19 6.43 -6.16
CA TRP A 114 -20.75 5.12 -6.47
C TRP A 114 -22.28 5.12 -6.46
N ASN A 115 -22.93 5.97 -5.64
CA ASN A 115 -24.36 6.17 -5.75
C ASN A 115 -24.72 6.68 -7.14
N TRP A 116 -24.03 7.73 -7.61
CA TRP A 116 -24.30 8.34 -8.91
C TRP A 116 -24.01 7.36 -10.07
N LEU A 117 -22.86 6.69 -10.02
CA LEU A 117 -22.42 5.74 -11.05
C LEU A 117 -23.37 4.54 -11.17
N LEU A 118 -23.68 3.89 -10.05
CA LEU A 118 -24.55 2.71 -10.05
C LEU A 118 -26.01 3.06 -10.35
N SER A 119 -26.49 4.24 -9.91
CA SER A 119 -27.83 4.72 -10.26
C SER A 119 -27.97 4.91 -11.77
N ARG A 120 -26.97 5.53 -12.40
CA ARG A 120 -26.96 5.75 -13.84
C ARG A 120 -26.85 4.44 -14.63
N ALA A 121 -26.15 3.45 -14.08
CA ALA A 121 -26.05 2.13 -14.67
C ALA A 121 -27.29 1.23 -14.40
N GLY A 122 -28.24 1.67 -13.57
CA GLY A 122 -29.44 0.89 -13.22
C GLY A 122 -29.17 -0.30 -12.30
N VAL A 123 -28.03 -0.32 -11.61
CA VAL A 123 -27.57 -1.46 -10.79
C VAL A 123 -27.27 -1.07 -9.34
N LEU A 124 -27.79 0.08 -8.87
CA LEU A 124 -27.61 0.55 -7.49
C LEU A 124 -27.99 -0.52 -6.45
N GLY A 125 -29.00 -1.35 -6.74
CA GLY A 125 -29.44 -2.42 -5.86
C GLY A 125 -28.37 -3.48 -5.52
N ALA A 126 -27.37 -3.64 -6.39
CA ALA A 126 -26.29 -4.64 -6.25
C ALA A 126 -25.03 -4.08 -5.57
N CYS A 127 -25.07 -2.87 -4.98
CA CYS A 127 -23.87 -2.21 -4.44
C CYS A 127 -23.15 -3.03 -3.35
N GLU A 128 -23.90 -3.66 -2.44
CA GLU A 128 -23.34 -4.50 -1.37
C GLU A 128 -22.69 -5.78 -1.91
N GLU A 129 -23.29 -6.40 -2.93
CA GLU A 129 -22.74 -7.60 -3.59
C GLU A 129 -21.44 -7.27 -4.34
N LEU A 130 -21.44 -6.15 -5.07
CA LEU A 130 -20.25 -5.65 -5.76
C LEU A 130 -19.14 -5.27 -4.77
N ALA A 131 -19.50 -4.64 -3.65
CA ALA A 131 -18.58 -4.31 -2.57
C ALA A 131 -17.96 -5.57 -1.96
N PHE A 132 -18.78 -6.58 -1.63
CA PHE A 132 -18.30 -7.85 -1.13
C PHE A 132 -17.33 -8.53 -2.11
N ALA A 133 -17.70 -8.60 -3.40
CA ALA A 133 -16.86 -9.18 -4.43
C ALA A 133 -15.53 -8.43 -4.58
N LEU A 134 -15.56 -7.09 -4.55
CA LEU A 134 -14.36 -6.26 -4.61
C LEU A 134 -13.46 -6.46 -3.38
N HIS A 135 -14.05 -6.50 -2.18
CA HIS A 135 -13.31 -6.74 -0.93
C HIS A 135 -12.67 -8.14 -0.92
N ALA A 136 -13.38 -9.17 -1.42
CA ALA A 136 -12.85 -10.52 -1.56
C ALA A 136 -11.68 -10.57 -2.57
N ALA A 137 -11.81 -9.92 -3.73
CA ALA A 137 -10.73 -9.82 -4.70
C ALA A 137 -9.52 -9.08 -4.15
N ALA A 138 -9.76 -7.97 -3.44
CA ALA A 138 -8.71 -7.21 -2.75
C ALA A 138 -8.01 -8.04 -1.67
N SER A 139 -8.76 -8.83 -0.90
CA SER A 139 -8.21 -9.78 0.08
C SER A 139 -7.25 -10.78 -0.56
N VAL A 140 -7.64 -11.38 -1.69
CA VAL A 140 -6.75 -12.26 -2.46
C VAL A 140 -5.49 -11.52 -2.91
N GLY A 141 -5.64 -10.28 -3.39
CA GLY A 141 -4.52 -9.41 -3.77
C GLY A 141 -3.55 -9.13 -2.62
N ALA A 142 -4.06 -8.77 -1.45
CA ALA A 142 -3.27 -8.51 -0.25
C ALA A 142 -2.48 -9.75 0.20
N ILE A 143 -3.13 -10.91 0.23
CA ILE A 143 -2.49 -12.19 0.58
C ILE A 143 -1.42 -12.58 -0.44
N ALA A 144 -1.70 -12.41 -1.73
CA ALA A 144 -0.73 -12.68 -2.79
C ALA A 144 0.49 -11.77 -2.70
N ALA A 145 0.27 -10.47 -2.46
CA ALA A 145 1.33 -9.48 -2.27
C ALA A 145 2.21 -9.80 -1.05
N LEU A 146 1.60 -10.11 0.10
CA LEU A 146 2.32 -10.53 1.30
C LEU A 146 3.12 -11.82 1.06
N THR A 147 2.53 -12.79 0.36
CA THR A 147 3.19 -14.06 0.02
C THR A 147 4.40 -13.82 -0.88
N ALA A 148 4.30 -12.93 -1.87
CA ALA A 148 5.43 -12.55 -2.72
C ALA A 148 6.56 -11.89 -1.91
N ALA A 149 6.21 -10.93 -1.04
CA ALA A 149 7.17 -10.29 -0.14
C ALA A 149 7.87 -11.30 0.78
N ALA A 150 7.12 -12.24 1.36
CA ALA A 150 7.65 -13.31 2.21
C ALA A 150 8.62 -14.22 1.43
N ARG A 151 8.23 -14.68 0.23
CA ARG A 151 9.10 -15.51 -0.62
C ARG A 151 10.44 -14.83 -0.87
N ILE A 152 10.44 -13.54 -1.19
CA ILE A 152 11.67 -12.78 -1.44
C ILE A 152 12.50 -12.63 -0.15
N ALA A 153 11.87 -12.27 0.97
CA ALA A 153 12.55 -12.03 2.25
C ALA A 153 13.19 -13.31 2.86
N PHE A 154 12.60 -14.47 2.60
CA PHE A 154 13.04 -15.75 3.15
C PHE A 154 13.85 -16.62 2.17
N ALA A 155 13.76 -16.39 0.85
CA ALA A 155 14.59 -17.11 -0.14
C ALA A 155 16.04 -16.61 -0.19
N ALA A 156 16.30 -15.36 0.22
CA ALA A 156 17.66 -14.84 0.24
C ALA A 156 18.50 -15.57 1.32
N PRO A 157 19.63 -16.22 0.96
CA PRO A 157 20.47 -16.90 1.94
C PRO A 157 20.97 -15.87 2.94
N ALA A 158 20.93 -16.18 4.24
CA ALA A 158 21.49 -15.31 5.27
C ALA A 158 22.98 -15.08 4.97
N GLY A 159 23.30 -14.00 4.26
CA GLY A 159 24.68 -13.61 4.05
C GLY A 159 25.32 -13.37 5.42
N PRO A 160 26.56 -13.83 5.65
CA PRO A 160 27.23 -13.58 6.92
C PRO A 160 27.20 -12.07 7.21
N PRO A 161 27.07 -11.65 8.49
CA PRO A 161 27.15 -10.24 8.83
C PRO A 161 28.43 -9.67 8.24
N ALA A 162 28.34 -8.50 7.60
CA ALA A 162 29.48 -7.82 7.02
C ALA A 162 30.58 -7.67 8.09
N ARG A 163 31.58 -8.56 8.07
CA ARG A 163 32.84 -8.32 8.77
C ARG A 163 33.61 -7.34 7.89
N GLY A 164 33.91 -6.17 8.44
CA GLY A 164 34.93 -5.29 7.84
C GLY A 164 34.55 -3.82 7.77
N ALA A 165 34.50 -3.16 8.92
CA ALA A 165 34.97 -1.79 9.05
C ALA A 165 35.46 -1.61 10.50
N GLY A 166 36.74 -1.85 10.75
CA GLY A 166 37.35 -1.50 12.04
C GLY A 166 38.36 -2.46 12.67
N GLU A 167 39.12 -3.25 11.90
CA GLU A 167 40.41 -3.77 12.40
C GLU A 167 41.52 -3.32 11.44
N GLY A 168 41.69 -1.99 11.38
CA GLY A 168 42.90 -1.36 10.91
C GLY A 168 43.96 -1.48 12.00
N THR A 169 44.82 -2.46 11.84
CA THR A 169 46.07 -2.65 12.57
C THR A 169 46.92 -1.39 12.48
N LEU A 170 46.95 -0.59 13.55
CA LEU A 170 48.05 0.34 13.85
C LEU A 170 48.41 0.21 15.33
N GLY A 171 48.91 -0.97 15.68
CA GLY A 171 49.81 -1.12 16.82
C GLY A 171 51.16 -0.51 16.44
N ALA A 172 51.36 0.78 16.74
CA ALA A 172 52.63 1.45 16.56
C ALA A 172 52.78 2.64 17.53
N TRP A 173 52.59 2.42 18.83
CA TRP A 173 52.99 3.38 19.87
C TRP A 173 53.39 2.68 21.17
N THR A 174 54.50 1.95 21.16
CA THR A 174 55.27 1.64 22.38
C THR A 174 56.73 1.34 22.03
N ARG A 175 57.60 2.36 22.11
CA ARG A 175 59.00 2.24 22.59
C ARG A 175 59.65 3.62 22.74
N GLU A 176 59.67 4.12 23.97
CA GLU A 176 60.83 4.78 24.56
C GLU A 176 61.70 3.65 25.15
N PRO A 177 63.04 3.67 25.03
CA PRO A 177 63.85 4.38 26.04
C PRO A 177 65.19 5.00 25.56
N GLY A 178 65.53 6.16 26.13
CA GLY A 178 66.79 6.46 26.86
C GLY A 178 68.18 6.15 26.30
N ASP A 179 69.05 7.18 26.36
CA ASP A 179 70.51 7.20 26.62
C ASP A 179 71.43 6.12 26.02
N ALA A 180 72.32 6.56 25.11
CA ALA A 180 73.78 6.34 25.19
C ALA A 180 74.50 6.94 23.95
N GLY A 181 75.43 7.89 24.16
CA GLY A 181 76.43 8.31 23.16
C GLY A 181 76.72 9.80 23.14
#